data_AF-A0A1L9QC47-F1
#
_entry.id   AF-A0A1L9QC47-F1
#
_cell.length_a   1.000
_cell.length_b   1.000
_cell.length_c   1.000
_cell.angle_alpha   90.00
_cell.angle_beta   90.00
_cell.angle_gamma   90.00
#
_symmetry.space_group_name_H-M   'P 1'
#
loop_
_entity.id
_entity.type
_entity.pdbx_description
1 polymer ?
#
loop_
_entity_poly.entity_id
_entity_poly.type
_entity_poly.pdbx_seq_one_letter_code
_entity_poly.pdbx_strand_id
1 'polypeptide(L)'
;MNQRTEKGKLLFAPVEIDDIYPLERLRKERTDLIQEDFVKKCKMSATTYRRCVSSNKPPRLEPKQIQTLCRILDITFDEYCDLFKSYE
;
A
#
# COMPACT_ATOMS: atom_id res chain seq x y z
N MET A 1 -12.84 -32.69 35.63
CA MET A 1 -13.02 -31.23 35.86
C MET A 1 -11.62 -30.68 36.11
N ASN A 2 -10.96 -29.97 35.20
CA ASN A 2 -11.32 -28.66 34.68
C ASN A 2 -10.88 -28.53 33.21
N GLN A 3 -11.84 -28.32 32.31
CA GLN A 3 -11.57 -27.94 30.94
C GLN A 3 -11.23 -26.44 30.92
N ARG A 4 -10.10 -26.12 30.31
CA ARG A 4 -9.62 -24.75 30.07
C ARG A 4 -10.69 -24.00 29.28
N THR A 5 -11.31 -23.01 29.90
CA THR A 5 -12.28 -22.16 29.20
C THR A 5 -11.52 -21.12 28.41
N GLU A 6 -11.47 -21.31 27.09
CA GLU A 6 -11.10 -20.32 26.09
C GLU A 6 -11.93 -19.04 26.33
N LYS A 7 -11.32 -17.99 26.87
CA LYS A 7 -11.91 -16.65 26.88
C LYS A 7 -10.94 -15.68 26.24
N GLY A 8 -11.32 -15.22 25.06
CA GLY A 8 -10.71 -14.04 24.43
C GLY A 8 -10.02 -14.26 23.09
N LYS A 9 -10.55 -15.12 22.19
CA LYS A 9 -10.32 -14.95 20.74
C LYS A 9 -11.02 -13.66 20.30
N LEU A 10 -10.46 -12.50 20.62
CA LEU A 10 -10.64 -11.33 19.78
C LEU A 10 -9.64 -11.51 18.65
N LEU A 11 -10.15 -12.11 17.57
CA LEU A 11 -9.53 -12.13 16.26
C LEU A 11 -9.38 -10.67 15.79
N PHE A 12 -8.36 -9.97 16.31
CA PHE A 12 -7.70 -8.97 15.50
C PHE A 12 -6.93 -9.76 14.44
N ALA A 13 -7.66 -10.28 13.43
CA ALA A 13 -7.08 -10.26 12.11
C ALA A 13 -6.60 -8.81 11.96
N PRO A 14 -5.31 -8.55 11.71
CA PRO A 14 -4.92 -7.22 11.29
C PRO A 14 -5.81 -6.99 10.08
N VAL A 15 -6.79 -6.10 10.19
CA VAL A 15 -7.48 -5.60 9.01
C VAL A 15 -6.35 -5.29 8.06
N GLU A 16 -6.34 -5.92 6.90
CA GLU A 16 -5.30 -5.77 5.89
C GLU A 16 -5.42 -4.32 5.38
N ILE A 17 -5.03 -3.35 6.20
CA ILE A 17 -4.99 -1.93 5.87
C ILE A 17 -4.06 -1.75 4.66
N ASP A 18 -3.09 -2.66 4.52
CA ASP A 18 -2.23 -2.79 3.35
C ASP A 18 -3.00 -3.15 2.06
N ASP A 19 -4.15 -3.83 2.12
CA ASP A 19 -4.94 -4.19 0.93
C ASP A 19 -6.03 -3.17 0.60
N ILE A 20 -6.27 -2.20 1.50
CA ILE A 20 -7.16 -1.06 1.24
C ILE A 20 -6.47 -0.03 0.34
N TYR A 21 -5.14 0.12 0.48
CA TYR A 21 -4.39 1.13 -0.25
C TYR A 21 -4.02 0.65 -1.67
N PRO A 22 -4.50 1.32 -2.74
CA PRO A 22 -4.36 0.83 -4.12
C PRO A 22 -2.92 0.55 -4.56
N LEU A 23 -1.96 1.41 -4.15
CA LEU A 23 -0.55 1.22 -4.49
C LEU A 23 0.09 0.05 -3.76
N GLU A 24 -0.31 -0.22 -2.52
CA GLU A 24 0.24 -1.33 -1.74
C GLU A 24 -0.28 -2.66 -2.28
N ARG A 25 -1.56 -2.70 -2.67
CA ARG A 25 -2.15 -3.82 -3.40
C ARG A 25 -1.40 -4.09 -4.71
N LEU A 26 -1.21 -3.07 -5.54
CA LEU A 26 -0.45 -3.20 -6.79
C LEU A 26 1.01 -3.61 -6.58
N ARG A 27 1.67 -3.08 -5.53
CA ARG A 27 3.04 -3.48 -5.19
C ARG A 27 3.10 -4.98 -4.96
N LYS A 28 2.21 -5.53 -4.13
CA LYS A 28 2.13 -6.98 -3.84
C LYS A 28 1.76 -7.80 -5.07
N GLU A 29 0.88 -7.31 -5.93
CA GLU A 29 0.43 -8.01 -7.14
C GLU A 29 1.48 -8.04 -8.25
N ARG A 30 2.26 -6.96 -8.41
CA ARG A 30 3.14 -6.75 -9.57
C ARG A 30 4.62 -6.87 -9.24
N THR A 31 5.00 -6.88 -7.97
CA THR A 31 6.41 -6.88 -7.56
C THR A 31 6.65 -7.70 -6.29
N ASP A 32 7.83 -8.31 -6.19
CA ASP A 32 8.29 -8.95 -4.95
C ASP A 32 9.05 -7.99 -4.02
N LEU A 33 9.05 -6.69 -4.34
CA LEU A 33 9.81 -5.68 -3.59
C LEU A 33 9.14 -5.42 -2.25
N ILE A 34 9.88 -5.54 -1.14
CA ILE A 34 9.40 -5.08 0.17
C ILE A 34 9.11 -3.57 0.14
N GLN A 35 8.26 -3.08 1.06
CA GLN A 35 7.86 -1.67 1.10
C GLN A 35 9.07 -0.71 1.08
N GLU A 36 10.11 -0.97 1.87
CA GLU A 36 11.31 -0.13 1.93
C GLU A 36 12.05 -0.03 0.59
N ASP A 37 12.22 -1.14 -0.11
CA ASP A 37 12.87 -1.17 -1.41
C ASP A 37 12.00 -0.52 -2.48
N PHE A 38 10.68 -0.74 -2.43
CA PHE A 38 9.73 -0.12 -3.34
C PHE A 38 9.75 1.41 -3.23
N VAL A 39 9.65 1.96 -2.01
CA VAL A 39 9.67 3.41 -1.80
C VAL A 39 11.02 4.00 -2.17
N LYS A 40 12.12 3.29 -1.89
CA LYS A 40 13.48 3.72 -2.27
C LYS A 40 13.64 3.79 -3.78
N LYS A 41 13.15 2.78 -4.52
CA LYS A 41 13.14 2.81 -5.99
C LYS A 41 12.25 3.91 -6.55
N CYS A 42 11.10 4.16 -5.94
CA CYS A 42 10.21 5.28 -6.28
C CYS A 42 10.74 6.65 -5.83
N LYS A 43 11.93 6.71 -5.20
CA LYS A 43 12.52 7.92 -4.61
C LYS A 43 11.57 8.62 -3.62
N MET A 44 10.82 7.84 -2.87
CA MET A 44 9.85 8.27 -1.86
C MET A 44 10.37 7.93 -0.46
N SER A 45 10.05 8.79 0.52
CA SER A 45 10.31 8.48 1.92
C SER A 45 9.35 7.41 2.43
N ALA A 46 9.87 6.40 3.15
CA ALA A 46 9.07 5.38 3.82
C ALA A 46 8.04 5.99 4.78
N THR A 47 8.39 7.08 5.47
CA THR A 47 7.48 7.81 6.37
C THR A 47 6.30 8.41 5.60
N THR A 48 6.56 8.97 4.42
CA THR A 48 5.50 9.52 3.56
C THR A 48 4.59 8.41 3.05
N TYR A 49 5.18 7.32 2.57
CA TYR A 49 4.44 6.16 2.10
C TYR A 49 3.53 5.58 3.18
N ARG A 50 4.08 5.28 4.37
CA ARG A 50 3.31 4.78 5.51
C ARG A 50 2.18 5.73 5.90
N ARG A 51 2.43 7.05 5.92
CA ARG A 51 1.39 8.04 6.21
C ARG A 51 0.27 8.03 5.15
N CYS A 52 0.61 7.88 3.88
CA CYS A 52 -0.35 7.80 2.78
C CYS A 52 -1.19 6.52 2.85
N VAL A 53 -0.56 5.38 3.12
CA VAL A 53 -1.24 4.10 3.38
C VAL A 53 -2.22 4.24 4.55
N SER A 54 -1.76 4.73 5.70
CA SER A 54 -2.61 4.90 6.89
C SER A 54 -3.72 5.93 6.71
N SER A 55 -3.50 6.96 5.89
CA SER A 55 -4.51 8.01 5.62
C SER A 55 -5.40 7.68 4.42
N ASN A 56 -5.14 6.56 3.72
CA ASN A 56 -5.71 6.19 2.44
C ASN A 56 -5.75 7.36 1.43
N LYS A 57 -4.65 8.11 1.34
CA LYS A 57 -4.54 9.30 0.47
C LYS A 57 -3.43 9.12 -0.55
N PRO A 58 -3.62 9.64 -1.79
CA PRO A 58 -2.57 9.60 -2.79
C PRO A 58 -1.30 10.31 -2.27
N PRO A 59 -0.11 9.75 -2.52
CA PRO A 59 1.13 10.42 -2.16
C PRO A 59 1.34 11.59 -3.12
N ARG A 60 1.79 12.73 -2.57
CA ARG A 60 2.23 13.85 -3.40
C ARG A 60 3.57 13.50 -4.03
N LEU A 61 3.51 12.99 -5.26
CA LEU A 61 4.67 12.60 -6.03
C LEU A 61 4.95 13.60 -7.14
N GLU A 62 6.22 13.89 -7.32
CA GLU A 62 6.73 14.62 -8.47
C GLU A 62 6.50 13.81 -9.76
N PRO A 63 6.29 14.46 -10.93
CA PRO A 63 6.08 13.74 -12.19
C PRO A 63 7.13 12.66 -12.50
N LYS A 64 8.39 12.91 -12.12
CA LYS A 64 9.51 11.94 -12.26
C LYS A 64 9.36 10.72 -11.34
N GLN A 65 8.82 10.91 -10.13
CA GLN A 65 8.52 9.82 -9.20
C GLN A 65 7.34 9.00 -9.71
N ILE A 66 6.31 9.65 -10.25
CA ILE A 66 5.16 8.96 -10.86
C ILE A 66 5.61 8.11 -12.04
N GLN A 67 6.42 8.65 -12.96
CA GLN A 67 6.97 7.86 -14.08
C GLN A 67 7.78 6.65 -13.60
N THR A 68 8.57 6.82 -12.54
CA THR A 68 9.39 5.73 -11.99
C THR A 68 8.49 4.65 -11.39
N LEU A 69 7.47 5.05 -10.64
CA LEU A 69 6.47 4.16 -10.06
C LEU A 69 5.71 3.40 -11.16
N CYS A 70 5.25 4.09 -12.18
CA CYS A 70 4.56 3.50 -13.34
C CYS A 70 5.43 2.43 -14.02
N ARG A 71 6.73 2.72 -14.21
CA ARG A 71 7.68 1.74 -14.76
C ARG A 71 7.93 0.53 -13.86
N ILE A 72 7.93 0.71 -12.54
CA ILE A 72 8.15 -0.39 -11.58
C ILE A 72 6.93 -1.30 -11.51
N LEU A 73 5.74 -0.70 -11.51
CA LEU A 73 4.47 -1.43 -11.42
C LEU A 73 3.94 -1.91 -12.77
N ASP A 74 4.63 -1.55 -13.86
CA ASP A 74 4.21 -1.81 -15.25
C ASP A 74 2.77 -1.34 -15.53
N ILE A 75 2.50 -0.09 -15.13
CA ILE A 75 1.21 0.59 -15.36
C ILE A 75 1.42 1.89 -16.13
N THR A 76 0.38 2.34 -16.80
CA THR A 76 0.30 3.65 -17.45
C THR A 76 0.02 4.76 -16.44
N PHE A 77 0.23 6.02 -16.86
CA PHE A 77 -0.11 7.18 -16.05
C PHE A 77 -1.62 7.29 -15.81
N ASP A 78 -2.44 6.89 -16.80
CA ASP A 78 -3.90 6.92 -16.68
C ASP A 78 -4.38 5.91 -15.65
N GLU A 79 -3.85 4.68 -15.67
CA GLU A 79 -4.10 3.66 -14.65
C GLU A 79 -3.69 4.16 -13.26
N TYR A 80 -2.52 4.81 -13.14
CA TYR A 80 -2.09 5.43 -11.89
C TYR A 80 -3.10 6.47 -11.36
N CYS A 81 -3.64 7.31 -12.25
CA CYS A 81 -4.67 8.29 -11.86
C CYS A 81 -5.95 7.58 -11.41
N ASP A 82 -6.36 6.53 -12.10
CA ASP A 82 -7.59 5.78 -11.81
C ASP A 82 -7.54 5.05 -10.45
N LEU A 83 -6.35 4.68 -9.96
CA LEU A 83 -6.17 4.08 -8.63
C LEU A 83 -6.78 4.91 -7.50
N PHE A 84 -6.73 6.24 -7.64
CA PHE A 84 -7.16 7.17 -6.60
C PHE A 84 -8.45 7.90 -6.93
N LYS A 85 -9.00 7.74 -8.14
CA LYS A 85 -10.32 8.29 -8.53
C LYS A 85 -11.49 7.61 -7.84
N SER A 86 -11.31 6.37 -7.36
CA SER A 86 -12.39 5.59 -6.72
C SER A 86 -12.76 6.07 -5.30
N TYR A 87 -12.21 7.20 -4.84
CA TYR A 87 -12.37 7.74 -3.49
C TYR A 87 -12.95 9.18 -3.45
N GLU A 88 -13.43 9.71 -4.57
CA GLU A 88 -14.35 10.87 -4.61
C GLU A 88 -15.81 10.43 -4.46
#